data_AF-A0A8S9HZ25-F1
#
_entry.id   AF-A0A8S9HZ25-F1
#
_cell.length_a   1.000
_cell.length_b   1.000
_cell.length_c   1.000
_cell.angle_alpha   90.00
_cell.angle_beta   90.00
_cell.angle_gamma   90.00
#
_symmetry.space_group_name_H-M   'P 1'
#
loop_
_entity.id
_entity.type
_entity.pdbx_description
1 polymer ?
#
loop_
_entity_poly.entity_id
_entity_poly.type
_entity_poly.pdbx_seq_one_letter_code
_entity_poly.pdbx_strand_id
1 'polypeptide(L)'
;MISFFQQGTLPCISKDGKFIMETPFSLAKAPDGNGGVYAALKSSRLLEDMASRGIKYVDCYGVDNVLVRVADPTFLGYFIDKGAASAAKVVRKAYPQEQVGVFVRRGKGGPLTVVEYSELDQPMASAINQRTGRLQYCWSNVCLHMFTLDFLNQVATGLEKDGV
;
A
#
# COMPACT_ATOMS: atom_id res chain seq x y z
N MET A 1 15.22 -18.91 -3.28
CA MET A 1 14.30 -19.07 -4.42
C MET A 1 13.78 -17.69 -4.79
N ILE A 2 13.59 -17.44 -6.07
CA ILE A 2 13.01 -16.20 -6.57
C ILE A 2 11.76 -16.59 -7.35
N SER A 3 10.63 -15.98 -7.02
CA SER A 3 9.35 -16.21 -7.70
C SER A 3 8.94 -14.93 -8.41
N PHE A 4 8.61 -15.04 -9.69
CA PHE A 4 8.06 -13.95 -10.47
C PHE A 4 6.57 -14.20 -10.67
N PHE A 5 5.77 -13.14 -10.59
CA PHE A 5 4.34 -13.16 -10.86
C PHE A 5 3.95 -11.82 -11.49
N GLN A 6 2.80 -11.78 -12.15
CA GLN A 6 2.32 -10.60 -12.87
C GLN A 6 1.07 -10.07 -12.18
N GLN A 7 1.01 -8.75 -11.98
CA GLN A 7 -0.20 -8.07 -11.54
C GLN A 7 -1.23 -7.96 -12.68
N GLY A 8 -2.48 -7.64 -12.30
CA GLY A 8 -3.57 -7.49 -13.25
C GLY A 8 -3.45 -6.21 -14.09
N THR A 9 -4.46 -6.03 -14.94
CA THR A 9 -4.67 -4.81 -15.70
C THR A 9 -6.14 -4.48 -15.72
N LEU A 10 -6.48 -3.19 -15.70
CA LEU A 10 -7.83 -2.70 -15.87
C LEU A 10 -8.00 -2.03 -17.23
N PRO A 11 -9.18 -2.14 -17.87
CA PRO A 11 -9.47 -1.42 -19.10
C PRO A 11 -9.54 0.09 -18.83
N CYS A 12 -9.00 0.88 -19.74
CA CYS A 12 -9.11 2.34 -19.68
C CYS A 12 -10.52 2.78 -20.07
N ILE A 13 -11.09 3.73 -19.33
CA ILE A 13 -12.46 4.22 -19.52
C ILE A 13 -12.41 5.72 -19.82
N SER A 14 -13.19 6.17 -20.80
CA SER A 14 -13.38 7.59 -21.12
C SER A 14 -14.24 8.31 -20.08
N LYS A 15 -14.25 9.64 -20.11
CA LYS A 15 -15.06 10.44 -19.16
C LYS A 15 -16.57 10.16 -19.25
N ASP A 16 -17.05 9.68 -20.39
CA ASP A 16 -18.45 9.26 -20.60
C ASP A 16 -18.70 7.78 -20.28
N GLY A 17 -17.76 7.08 -19.64
CA GLY A 17 -17.95 5.72 -19.14
C GLY A 17 -17.78 4.61 -20.18
N LYS A 18 -17.22 4.91 -21.36
CA LYS A 18 -16.99 3.91 -22.41
C LYS A 18 -15.57 3.36 -22.36
N PHE A 19 -15.40 2.10 -22.75
CA PHE A 19 -14.06 1.56 -22.90
C PHE A 19 -13.30 2.25 -24.04
N ILE A 20 -12.03 2.54 -23.79
CA ILE A 20 -11.13 3.12 -24.78
C ILE A 20 -10.52 1.97 -25.59
N MET A 21 -10.65 2.06 -26.92
CA MET A 21 -10.01 1.13 -27.84
C MET A 21 -8.56 1.57 -28.09
N GLU A 22 -7.59 0.67 -27.94
CA GLU A 22 -6.20 0.88 -28.36
C GLU A 22 -6.06 0.69 -29.86
N THR A 23 -6.74 -0.34 -30.38
CA THR A 23 -6.87 -0.62 -31.82
C THR A 23 -8.32 -0.98 -32.12
N PRO A 24 -8.74 -1.08 -33.39
CA PRO A 24 -10.11 -1.50 -33.73
C PRO A 24 -10.56 -2.85 -33.14
N PHE A 25 -9.63 -3.68 -32.65
CA PHE A 25 -9.91 -5.01 -32.12
C PHE A 25 -9.36 -5.26 -30.70
N SER A 26 -8.84 -4.23 -30.01
CA SER A 26 -8.29 -4.39 -28.66
C SER A 26 -8.56 -3.18 -27.76
N LEU A 27 -8.81 -3.46 -26.47
CA LEU A 27 -9.00 -2.44 -25.45
C LEU A 27 -7.66 -1.90 -24.97
N ALA A 28 -7.60 -0.58 -24.77
CA ALA A 28 -6.52 0.04 -24.02
C ALA A 28 -6.61 -0.42 -22.55
N LYS A 29 -5.48 -0.87 -21.99
CA LYS A 29 -5.38 -1.34 -20.62
C LYS A 29 -4.22 -0.65 -19.91
N ALA A 30 -4.37 -0.47 -18.60
CA ALA A 30 -3.31 -0.01 -17.72
C ALA A 30 -3.15 -0.98 -16.54
N PRO A 31 -1.96 -1.04 -15.91
CA PRO A 31 -1.80 -1.78 -14.66
C PRO A 31 -2.82 -1.32 -13.60
N ASP A 32 -3.29 -2.24 -12.78
CA ASP A 32 -4.35 -2.02 -11.77
C ASP A 32 -3.89 -1.31 -10.48
N GLY A 33 -2.70 -0.70 -10.52
CA GLY A 33 -2.07 -0.03 -9.39
C GLY A 33 -1.37 -1.01 -8.42
N ASN A 34 -0.61 -0.48 -7.47
CA ASN A 34 0.14 -1.30 -6.50
C ASN A 34 -0.78 -2.15 -5.60
N GLY A 35 -2.04 -1.74 -5.39
CA GLY A 35 -3.06 -2.52 -4.69
C GLY A 35 -3.42 -3.84 -5.39
N GLY A 36 -3.14 -3.98 -6.70
CA GLY A 36 -3.31 -5.23 -7.44
C GLY A 36 -2.47 -6.39 -6.91
N VAL A 37 -1.44 -6.10 -6.10
CA VAL A 37 -0.55 -7.12 -5.52
C VAL A 37 -1.31 -8.18 -4.70
N TYR A 38 -2.38 -7.82 -3.99
CA TYR A 38 -3.12 -8.77 -3.16
C TYR A 38 -3.86 -9.82 -3.99
N ALA A 39 -4.55 -9.36 -5.05
CA ALA A 39 -5.22 -10.25 -5.99
C ALA A 39 -4.22 -11.10 -6.77
N ALA A 40 -3.10 -10.50 -7.19
CA ALA A 40 -2.05 -11.17 -7.94
C ALA A 40 -1.33 -12.26 -7.13
N LEU A 41 -1.04 -12.02 -5.86
CA LEU A 41 -0.44 -13.02 -4.97
C LEU A 41 -1.36 -14.24 -4.76
N LYS A 42 -2.66 -14.00 -4.70
CA LYS A 42 -3.66 -15.07 -4.57
C LYS A 42 -3.83 -15.85 -5.87
N SER A 43 -4.07 -15.17 -6.99
CA SER A 43 -4.29 -15.83 -8.28
C SER A 43 -3.07 -16.62 -8.78
N SER A 44 -1.86 -16.18 -8.41
CA SER A 44 -0.61 -16.90 -8.67
C SER A 44 -0.29 -18.01 -7.64
N ARG A 45 -1.18 -18.25 -6.67
CA ARG A 45 -1.02 -19.23 -5.59
C ARG A 45 0.23 -19.01 -4.72
N LEU A 46 0.80 -17.80 -4.72
CA LEU A 46 1.97 -17.48 -3.93
C LEU A 46 1.68 -17.39 -2.43
N LEU A 47 0.45 -17.03 -2.03
CA LEU A 47 0.05 -17.08 -0.62
C LEU A 47 0.06 -18.52 -0.08
N GLU A 48 -0.40 -19.49 -0.89
CA GLU A 48 -0.35 -20.92 -0.56
C GLU A 48 1.09 -21.44 -0.51
N ASP A 49 1.91 -21.06 -1.49
CA ASP A 49 3.34 -21.40 -1.52
C ASP A 49 4.06 -20.88 -0.27
N MET A 50 3.85 -19.61 0.10
CA MET A 50 4.40 -19.02 1.33
C MET A 50 3.96 -19.79 2.58
N ALA A 51 2.68 -20.16 2.68
CA ALA A 51 2.15 -20.91 3.80
C ALA A 51 2.79 -22.31 3.90
N SER A 52 2.92 -23.01 2.76
CA SER A 52 3.54 -24.35 2.69
C SER A 52 5.00 -24.36 3.16
N ARG A 53 5.69 -23.21 3.06
CA ARG A 53 7.08 -23.00 3.50
C ARG A 53 7.18 -22.50 4.94
N GLY A 54 6.05 -22.27 5.61
CA GLY A 54 6.03 -21.72 6.96
C GLY A 54 6.42 -20.23 7.04
N ILE A 55 6.31 -19.48 5.94
CA ILE A 55 6.51 -18.02 5.95
C ILE A 55 5.39 -17.39 6.77
N LYS A 56 5.74 -16.55 7.74
CA LYS A 56 4.78 -15.87 8.62
C LYS A 56 4.61 -14.38 8.33
N TYR A 57 5.66 -13.76 7.78
CA TYR A 57 5.76 -12.32 7.63
C TYR A 57 6.28 -11.99 6.23
N VAL A 58 5.72 -10.92 5.64
CA VAL A 58 6.05 -10.46 4.29
C VAL A 58 6.42 -8.99 4.36
N ASP A 59 7.66 -8.68 3.97
CA ASP A 59 8.16 -7.32 3.79
C ASP A 59 7.88 -6.86 2.35
N CYS A 60 7.13 -5.78 2.20
CA CYS A 60 6.68 -5.23 0.93
C CYS A 60 7.23 -3.81 0.77
N TYR A 61 7.94 -3.56 -0.33
CA TYR A 61 8.62 -2.28 -0.54
C TYR A 61 8.52 -1.77 -1.98
N GLY A 62 8.62 -0.45 -2.15
CA GLY A 62 8.79 0.20 -3.46
C GLY A 62 10.20 0.01 -4.02
N VAL A 63 10.29 -0.41 -5.29
CA VAL A 63 11.56 -0.78 -5.94
C VAL A 63 12.52 0.40 -6.18
N ASP A 64 11.99 1.62 -6.21
CA ASP A 64 12.73 2.86 -6.50
C ASP A 64 13.58 3.38 -5.32
N ASN A 65 13.39 2.82 -4.12
CA ASN A 65 14.12 3.25 -2.94
C ASN A 65 15.52 2.61 -2.86
N VAL A 66 16.54 3.32 -3.34
CA VAL A 66 17.95 2.87 -3.29
C VAL A 66 18.49 2.65 -1.87
N LEU A 67 17.86 3.27 -0.86
CA LEU A 67 18.25 3.16 0.55
C LEU A 67 17.44 2.09 1.31
N VAL A 68 16.61 1.30 0.61
CA VAL A 68 15.78 0.29 1.24
C VAL A 68 16.64 -0.76 1.95
N ARG A 69 16.30 -1.00 3.22
CA ARG A 69 16.83 -2.13 3.99
C ARG A 69 15.87 -3.29 3.85
N VAL A 70 16.03 -4.07 2.77
CA VAL A 70 15.19 -5.25 2.51
C VAL A 70 15.30 -6.23 3.66
N ALA A 71 14.15 -6.71 4.17
CA ALA A 71 14.08 -7.62 5.30
C ALA A 71 14.80 -7.09 6.56
N ASP A 72 14.63 -5.80 6.87
CA ASP A 72 15.24 -5.15 8.04
C ASP A 72 14.85 -5.86 9.35
N PRO A 73 15.80 -6.53 10.04
CA PRO A 73 15.49 -7.34 11.22
C PRO A 73 15.01 -6.50 12.41
N THR A 74 15.40 -5.22 12.49
CA THR A 74 14.91 -4.33 13.55
C THR A 74 13.42 -4.05 13.38
N PHE A 75 12.97 -3.85 12.14
CA PHE A 75 11.56 -3.63 11.85
C PHE A 75 10.73 -4.89 12.03
N LEU A 76 11.24 -6.03 11.56
CA LEU A 76 10.60 -7.32 11.77
C LEU A 76 10.48 -7.63 13.27
N GLY A 77 11.53 -7.43 14.05
CA GLY A 77 11.50 -7.63 15.50
C GLY A 77 10.46 -6.74 16.20
N TYR A 78 10.41 -5.46 15.85
CA TYR A 78 9.40 -4.53 16.37
C TYR A 78 7.98 -4.97 15.97
N PHE A 79 7.78 -5.40 14.73
CA PHE A 79 6.50 -5.88 14.23
C PHE A 79 5.99 -7.11 15.00
N ILE A 80 6.89 -8.06 15.27
CA ILE A 80 6.60 -9.27 16.05
C ILE A 80 6.30 -8.90 17.51
N ASP A 81 7.13 -8.06 18.14
CA ASP A 81 6.94 -7.62 19.54
C ASP A 81 5.58 -6.95 19.76
N LYS A 82 5.13 -6.15 18.79
CA LYS A 82 3.83 -5.47 18.87
C LYS A 82 2.64 -6.35 18.56
N GLY A 83 2.84 -7.58 18.05
CA GLY A 83 1.76 -8.47 17.66
C GLY A 83 0.83 -7.87 16.59
N ALA A 84 1.36 -7.01 15.73
CA ALA A 84 0.58 -6.33 14.71
C ALA A 84 0.29 -7.25 13.50
N ALA A 85 -0.84 -7.04 12.84
CA ALA A 85 -1.18 -7.72 11.59
C ALA A 85 -0.59 -7.01 10.35
N SER A 86 -0.41 -5.70 10.45
CA SER A 86 0.15 -4.82 9.42
C SER A 86 0.88 -3.65 10.08
N ALA A 87 2.00 -3.23 9.50
CA ALA A 87 2.76 -2.06 9.92
C ALA A 87 3.39 -1.36 8.72
N ALA A 88 3.72 -0.09 8.88
CA ALA A 88 4.45 0.69 7.88
C ALA A 88 5.63 1.41 8.54
N LYS A 89 6.76 1.50 7.82
CA LYS A 89 7.79 2.48 8.16
C LYS A 89 7.37 3.84 7.62
N VAL A 90 7.60 4.86 8.42
CA VAL A 90 7.31 6.24 8.06
C VAL A 90 8.55 7.08 8.22
N VAL A 91 8.65 8.12 7.41
CA VAL A 91 9.60 9.21 7.62
C VAL A 91 8.81 10.47 7.95
N ARG A 92 9.47 11.41 8.61
CA ARG A 92 8.84 12.69 8.90
C ARG A 92 8.78 13.52 7.63
N LYS A 93 7.61 14.04 7.29
CA LYS A 93 7.41 15.01 6.21
C LYS A 93 8.35 16.20 6.39
N ALA A 94 9.12 16.53 5.36
CA ALA A 94 10.17 17.54 5.41
C ALA A 94 9.59 18.96 5.42
N TYR A 95 8.56 19.20 4.62
CA TYR A 95 7.87 20.48 4.48
C TYR A 95 6.41 20.28 4.02
N PRO A 96 5.50 21.25 4.25
CA PRO A 96 4.06 21.08 3.98
C PRO A 96 3.72 20.64 2.55
N GLN A 97 4.44 21.15 1.55
CA GLN A 97 4.19 20.93 0.12
C GLN A 97 4.85 19.67 -0.45
N GLU A 98 5.54 18.88 0.37
CA GLU A 98 6.15 17.62 -0.10
C GLU A 98 5.05 16.69 -0.66
N GLN A 99 5.25 16.23 -1.89
CA GLN A 99 4.31 15.38 -2.64
C GLN A 99 4.43 13.93 -2.19
N VAL A 100 3.93 13.67 -0.98
CA VAL A 100 3.94 12.35 -0.36
C VAL A 100 2.63 12.11 0.38
N GLY A 101 2.11 10.88 0.26
CA GLY A 101 0.96 10.45 1.04
C GLY A 101 1.30 10.43 2.54
N VAL A 102 0.31 10.74 3.38
CA VAL A 102 0.50 10.81 4.84
C VAL A 102 -0.46 9.89 5.56
N PHE A 103 0.01 9.23 6.61
CA PHE A 103 -0.83 8.40 7.48
C PHE A 103 -1.73 9.29 8.34
N VAL A 104 -3.04 9.05 8.26
CA VAL A 104 -4.07 9.78 8.99
C VAL A 104 -5.02 8.78 9.63
N ARG A 105 -5.46 9.07 10.87
CA ARG A 105 -6.55 8.33 11.50
C ARG A 105 -7.88 9.03 11.19
N ARG A 106 -8.81 8.34 10.55
CA ARG A 106 -10.14 8.89 10.25
C ARG A 106 -11.00 8.87 11.52
N GLY A 107 -11.19 10.03 12.13
CA GLY A 107 -11.98 10.17 13.36
C GLY A 107 -11.34 9.52 14.60
N LYS A 108 -12.00 9.67 15.75
CA LYS A 108 -11.53 9.07 17.02
C LYS A 108 -11.79 7.57 17.00
N GLY A 109 -10.73 6.77 17.02
CA GLY A 109 -10.86 5.31 17.03
C GLY A 109 -11.03 4.66 15.65
N GLY A 110 -11.19 5.44 14.58
CA GLY A 110 -11.40 4.87 13.24
C GLY A 110 -10.13 4.33 12.59
N PRO A 111 -10.22 3.90 11.32
CA PRO A 111 -9.13 3.25 10.62
C PRO A 111 -7.96 4.21 10.39
N LEU A 112 -6.76 3.63 10.37
CA LEU A 112 -5.57 4.29 9.85
C LEU A 112 -5.62 4.17 8.32
N THR A 113 -5.45 5.29 7.63
CA THR A 113 -5.43 5.34 6.17
C THR A 113 -4.28 6.22 5.69
N VAL A 114 -3.91 6.07 4.43
CA VAL A 114 -3.03 7.02 3.74
C VAL A 114 -3.94 8.01 3.00
N VAL A 115 -3.70 9.30 3.21
CA VAL A 115 -4.27 10.36 2.38
C VAL A 115 -3.20 10.77 1.39
N GLU A 116 -3.48 10.61 0.09
CA GLU A 116 -2.54 10.98 -0.96
C GLU A 116 -2.35 12.50 -1.02
N TYR A 117 -1.17 12.93 -1.48
CA TYR A 117 -0.85 14.36 -1.54
C TYR A 117 -1.79 15.14 -2.46
N SER A 118 -2.37 14.49 -3.47
CA SER A 118 -3.38 15.05 -4.38
C SER A 118 -4.75 15.25 -3.70
N GLU A 119 -4.99 14.58 -2.58
CA GLU A 119 -6.23 14.64 -1.79
C GLU A 119 -6.08 15.50 -0.52
N LEU A 120 -4.86 15.93 -0.20
CA LEU A 120 -4.55 16.74 0.97
C LEU A 120 -4.64 18.23 0.62
N ASP A 121 -5.65 18.93 1.13
CA ASP A 121 -5.80 20.36 0.89
C ASP A 121 -4.67 21.19 1.57
N GLN A 122 -4.47 22.42 1.09
CA GLN A 122 -3.41 23.31 1.60
C GLN A 122 -3.53 23.60 3.12
N PRO A 123 -4.72 23.87 3.67
CA PRO A 123 -4.89 24.05 5.11
C PRO A 123 -4.46 22.82 5.92
N MET A 124 -4.83 21.60 5.50
CA MET A 124 -4.39 20.38 6.17
C MET A 124 -2.89 20.16 6.01
N ALA A 125 -2.36 20.32 4.79
CA ALA A 125 -0.94 20.14 4.51
C ALA A 125 -0.04 21.03 5.38
N SER A 126 -0.51 22.24 5.70
CA SER A 126 0.21 23.24 6.51
C SER A 126 -0.21 23.27 7.98
N ALA A 127 -1.13 22.40 8.40
CA ALA A 127 -1.64 22.39 9.78
C ALA A 127 -0.52 22.09 10.78
N ILE A 128 -0.44 22.89 11.84
CA ILE A 128 0.56 22.75 12.91
C ILE A 128 -0.09 22.21 14.16
N ASN A 129 0.50 21.15 14.70
CA ASN A 129 0.18 20.66 16.03
C ASN A 129 0.74 21.63 17.08
N GLN A 130 -0.14 22.40 17.72
CA GLN A 130 0.25 23.47 18.65
C GLN A 130 1.10 23.00 19.84
N ARG A 131 0.95 21.74 20.28
CA ARG A 131 1.75 21.18 21.39
C ARG A 131 3.18 20.87 20.99
N THR A 132 3.39 20.41 19.75
CA THR A 132 4.70 19.94 19.29
C THR A 132 5.41 20.94 18.38
N GLY A 133 4.71 21.95 17.87
CA GLY A 133 5.22 22.90 16.87
C GLY A 133 5.53 22.28 15.51
N ARG A 134 5.10 21.02 15.29
CA ARG A 134 5.36 20.26 14.06
C ARG A 134 4.12 20.19 13.19
N LEU A 135 4.30 19.81 11.92
CA LEU A 135 3.18 19.46 11.05
C LEU A 135 2.29 18.40 11.71
N GLN A 136 0.99 18.66 11.69
CA GLN A 136 -0.02 17.77 12.26
C GLN A 136 -0.08 16.46 11.48
N TYR A 137 0.04 16.52 10.16
CA TYR A 137 0.11 15.36 9.27
C TYR A 137 1.55 15.21 8.75
N CYS A 138 2.39 14.56 9.54
CA CYS A 138 3.83 14.48 9.30
C CYS A 138 4.37 13.07 9.07
N TRP A 139 3.53 12.03 9.09
CA TRP A 139 3.97 10.65 8.94
C TRP A 139 3.84 10.22 7.48
N SER A 140 4.90 10.43 6.70
CA SER A 140 4.94 10.15 5.27
C SER A 140 4.95 8.65 5.01
N ASN A 141 4.11 8.21 4.07
CA ASN A 141 4.16 6.86 3.53
C ASN A 141 5.33 6.76 2.55
N VAL A 142 6.31 5.92 2.88
CA VAL A 142 7.49 5.65 2.03
C VAL A 142 7.43 4.29 1.36
N CYS A 143 6.22 3.73 1.24
CA CYS A 143 5.97 2.45 0.59
C CYS A 143 6.80 1.31 1.18
N LEU A 144 6.92 1.24 2.51
CA LEU A 144 7.61 0.18 3.26
C LEU A 144 6.63 -0.41 4.26
N HIS A 145 6.12 -1.61 3.97
CA HIS A 145 5.06 -2.26 4.73
C HIS A 145 5.45 -3.67 5.15
N MET A 146 5.06 -4.07 6.36
CA MET A 146 5.18 -5.44 6.85
C MET A 146 3.79 -5.99 7.11
N PHE A 147 3.54 -7.20 6.64
CA PHE A 147 2.26 -7.88 6.83
C PHE A 147 2.49 -9.27 7.44
N THR A 148 1.53 -9.73 8.25
CA THR A 148 1.43 -11.17 8.49
C THR A 148 0.86 -11.86 7.25
N LEU A 149 1.26 -13.11 7.02
CA LEU A 149 0.70 -13.91 5.93
C LEU A 149 -0.82 -14.09 6.11
N ASP A 150 -1.29 -14.23 7.36
CA ASP A 150 -2.72 -14.32 7.67
C ASP A 150 -3.48 -13.06 7.26
N PHE A 151 -2.91 -11.88 7.51
CA PHE A 151 -3.51 -10.61 7.09
C PHE A 151 -3.63 -10.54 5.57
N LEU A 152 -2.57 -10.91 4.84
CA LEU A 152 -2.60 -10.93 3.37
C LEU A 152 -3.67 -11.90 2.83
N ASN A 153 -3.80 -13.09 3.42
CA ASN A 153 -4.85 -14.05 3.06
C ASN A 153 -6.25 -13.51 3.32
N GLN A 154 -6.48 -12.84 4.46
CA GLN A 154 -7.75 -12.21 4.79
C GLN A 154 -8.11 -11.11 3.79
N VAL A 155 -7.17 -10.21 3.48
CA VAL A 155 -7.39 -9.13 2.50
C VAL A 155 -7.67 -9.69 1.11
N ALA A 156 -6.83 -10.61 0.63
CA ALA A 156 -7.00 -11.19 -0.71
C ALA A 156 -8.30 -12.00 -0.86
N THR A 157 -8.83 -12.57 0.23
CA THR A 157 -10.13 -13.27 0.24
C THR A 157 -11.30 -12.32 0.44
N GLY A 158 -11.10 -11.21 1.15
CA GLY A 158 -12.10 -10.15 1.30
C GLY A 158 -12.39 -9.45 -0.04
N LEU A 159 -11.35 -9.14 -0.82
CA LEU A 159 -11.48 -8.45 -2.11
C LEU A 159 -12.38 -9.19 -3.13
N GLU A 160 -12.47 -10.52 -3.06
CA GLU A 160 -13.36 -11.30 -3.94
C GLU A 160 -14.84 -11.02 -3.69
N LYS A 161 -15.22 -10.65 -2.45
CA LYS A 161 -16.61 -10.37 -2.11
C LYS A 161 -17.10 -9.02 -2.62
N ASP A 162 -16.17 -8.08 -2.81
CA ASP A 162 -16.46 -6.73 -3.28
C ASP A 162 -16.41 -6.62 -4.82
N GLY A 163 -15.94 -7.66 -5.51
CA GLY A 163 -15.82 -7.74 -6.97
C GLY A 163 -16.94 -8.52 -7.68
N VAL A 164 -17.99 -8.93 -6.96
CA VAL A 164 -19.18 -9.64 -7.49
C VAL A 164 -20.42 -8.76 -7.38
#